data_AF-A0A4Y1Q7I2-F1
#
_entry.id   AF-A0A4Y1Q7I2-F1
#
_cell.length_a   1.000
_cell.length_b   1.000
_cell.length_c   1.000
_cell.angle_alpha   90.00
_cell.angle_beta   90.00
_cell.angle_gamma   90.00
#
_symmetry.space_group_name_H-M   'P 1'
#
loop_
_entity.id
_entity.type
_entity.pdbx_description
1 polymer ?
#
loop_
_entity_poly.entity_id
_entity_poly.type
_entity_poly.pdbx_seq_one_letter_code
_entity_poly.pdbx_strand_id
1 'polypeptide(L)' 'FGDYFKKEAIQYSWELLTEVYKLPKDRLYVTYFEGDPKSGLAPDEEALQFWRDQGVADDHILPGNTKDNFW' A
#
# COMPACT_ATOMS: atom_id res chain seq x y z
N PHE A 1 -10.38 18.16 -4.06
CA PHE A 1 -10.47 16.86 -3.34
C PHE A 1 -11.25 15.93 -4.25
N GLY A 2 -10.76 14.70 -4.45
CA GLY A 2 -11.38 13.71 -5.34
C GLY A 2 -10.75 13.58 -6.73
N ASP A 3 -9.63 14.26 -6.98
CA ASP A 3 -8.96 14.26 -8.30
C ASP A 3 -8.09 13.02 -8.54
N TYR A 4 -7.68 12.34 -7.47
CA TYR A 4 -6.94 11.08 -7.50
C TYR A 4 -7.28 10.23 -6.26
N PHE A 5 -6.91 8.95 -6.29
CA PHE A 5 -7.15 8.05 -5.17
C PHE A 5 -5.94 7.14 -4.94
N LYS A 6 -6.16 5.86 -4.67
CA LYS A 6 -5.09 4.94 -4.25
C LYS A 6 -3.97 4.79 -5.29
N LYS A 7 -4.32 4.65 -6.57
CA LYS A 7 -3.33 4.37 -7.63
C LYS A 7 -2.27 5.46 -7.70
N GLU A 8 -2.70 6.70 -7.90
CA GLU A 8 -1.79 7.83 -8.01
C GLU A 8 -1.13 8.14 -6.66
N ALA A 9 -1.84 8.01 -5.53
CA ALA A 9 -1.26 8.22 -4.21
C ALA A 9 -0.09 7.27 -3.92
N ILE A 10 -0.25 5.99 -4.25
CA ILE A 10 0.78 4.96 -4.11
C ILE A 10 1.96 5.27 -5.04
N GLN A 11 1.70 5.58 -6.31
CA GLN A 11 2.73 5.93 -7.28
C GLN A 11 3.57 7.13 -6.81
N TYR A 12 2.92 8.23 -6.42
CA TYR A 12 3.62 9.44 -5.99
C TYR A 12 4.42 9.22 -4.71
N SER A 13 3.87 8.46 -3.75
CA SER A 13 4.57 8.13 -2.52
C SER A 13 5.83 7.29 -2.79
N TRP A 14 5.71 6.29 -3.67
CA TRP A 14 6.84 5.45 -4.06
C TRP A 14 7.92 6.24 -4.78
N GLU A 15 7.55 7.04 -5.80
CA GLU A 15 8.47 7.90 -6.54
C GLU A 15 9.22 8.86 -5.61
N LEU A 16 8.52 9.52 -4.70
CA LEU A 16 9.13 10.43 -3.75
C LEU A 16 10.21 9.72 -2.89
N LEU A 17 9.87 8.57 -2.31
CA LEU A 17 10.77 7.86 -1.41
C LEU A 17 11.97 7.26 -2.16
N THR A 18 11.74 6.62 -3.30
CA THR A 18 12.78 5.82 -3.96
C THR A 18 13.52 6.58 -5.05
N GLU A 19 12.85 7.51 -5.74
CA GLU A 19 13.44 8.24 -6.86
C GLU A 19 13.90 9.65 -6.47
N VAL A 20 13.19 10.36 -5.60
CA VAL A 20 13.63 11.70 -5.16
C VAL A 20 14.59 11.59 -3.98
N TYR A 21 14.17 10.91 -2.90
CA TYR A 21 15.01 10.73 -1.71
C TYR A 21 16.02 9.58 -1.82
N LYS A 22 15.95 8.79 -2.88
CA LYS A 22 16.90 7.70 -3.16
C LYS A 22 17.02 6.69 -2.00
N LEU A 23 15.90 6.45 -1.29
CA LEU A 23 15.86 5.39 -0.29
C LEU A 23 15.98 4.03 -0.97
N PRO A 24 16.79 3.09 -0.44
CA PRO A 24 16.88 1.74 -0.97
C PRO A 24 15.53 1.02 -0.90
N LYS A 25 15.04 0.54 -2.05
CA LYS A 25 13.71 -0.09 -2.18
C LYS A 25 13.56 -1.33 -1.30
N ASP A 26 14.64 -2.09 -1.16
CA ASP A 26 14.79 -3.29 -0.31
C ASP A 26 14.72 -3.01 1.19
N ARG A 27 14.65 -1.73 1.60
CA ARG A 27 14.46 -1.35 3.01
C ARG A 27 13.04 -0.87 3.31
N LEU A 28 12.19 -0.76 2.30
CA LEU A 28 10.82 -0.28 2.43
C LEU A 28 9.87 -1.47 2.52
N TYR A 29 8.93 -1.37 3.45
CA TYR A 29 7.82 -2.29 3.64
C TYR A 29 6.53 -1.48 3.59
N VAL A 30 5.49 -2.10 3.06
CA VAL A 30 4.16 -1.50 2.98
C VAL A 30 3.14 -2.46 3.56
N THR A 31 2.02 -1.90 4.02
CA THR A 31 0.89 -2.67 4.53
C THR A 31 -0.36 -2.36 3.73
N TYR A 32 -1.25 -3.33 3.60
CA TYR A 32 -2.59 -3.13 3.05
C TYR A 32 -3.63 -3.71 4.01
N PHE A 33 -4.86 -3.22 3.95
CA PHE A 33 -5.92 -3.68 4.83
C PHE A 33 -6.35 -5.10 4.45
N GLU A 34 -6.25 -6.04 5.40
CA GLU A 34 -6.54 -7.46 5.17
C GLU A 34 -8.05 -7.79 5.19
N GLY A 35 -8.89 -6.79 5.45
CA GLY A 35 -10.32 -6.98 5.64
C GLY A 35 -10.68 -7.25 7.10
N ASP A 36 -11.97 -7.17 7.40
CA ASP A 36 -12.51 -7.54 8.70
C ASP A 36 -13.85 -8.26 8.50
N PRO A 37 -13.82 -9.61 8.44
CA PRO A 37 -15.04 -10.40 8.28
C PRO A 37 -16.07 -10.18 9.39
N LYS A 38 -15.65 -9.81 10.61
CA LYS A 38 -16.57 -9.54 11.72
C LYS A 38 -17.35 -8.25 11.51
N SER A 39 -16.74 -7.30 10.80
CA SER A 39 -17.32 -6.02 10.43
C SER A 39 -17.92 -6.01 9.00
N GLY A 40 -17.84 -7.13 8.28
CA GLY A 40 -18.32 -7.25 6.90
C GLY A 40 -17.48 -6.48 5.88
N LEU A 41 -16.21 -6.18 6.19
CA LEU A 41 -15.31 -5.44 5.32
C LEU A 41 -14.39 -6.40 4.56
N ALA A 42 -14.32 -6.24 3.25
CA ALA A 42 -13.43 -7.01 2.39
C ALA A 42 -11.97 -6.50 2.48
N PRO A 43 -10.98 -7.34 2.13
CA PRO A 43 -9.60 -6.90 1.97
C PRO A 43 -9.45 -5.81 0.90
N ASP A 44 -8.47 -4.92 1.08
CA ASP A 44 -8.10 -3.93 0.08
C ASP A 44 -7.15 -4.52 -0.98
N GLU A 45 -7.70 -5.40 -1.82
CA GLU A 45 -6.96 -6.06 -2.91
C GLU A 45 -6.45 -5.06 -3.97
N GLU A 46 -7.12 -3.91 -4.09
CA GLU A 46 -6.73 -2.85 -5.01
C GLU A 46 -5.40 -2.21 -4.57
N ALA A 47 -5.26 -1.86 -3.28
CA ALA A 47 -4.00 -1.34 -2.75
C ALA A 47 -2.86 -2.37 -2.87
N LEU A 48 -3.14 -3.65 -2.57
CA LEU A 48 -2.19 -4.74 -2.76
C LEU A 48 -1.67 -4.80 -4.21
N GLN A 49 -2.59 -4.77 -5.18
CA GLN A 49 -2.21 -4.84 -6.59
C GLN A 49 -1.40 -3.61 -7.03
N PHE A 50 -1.77 -2.41 -6.59
CA PHE A 50 -1.03 -1.20 -6.94
C PHE A 50 0.39 -1.18 -6.35
N TRP A 51 0.60 -1.73 -5.16
CA TRP A 51 1.96 -1.90 -4.62
C TRP A 51 2.79 -2.87 -5.45
N ARG A 52 2.20 -3.98 -5.91
CA ARG A 52 2.85 -4.92 -6.83
C ARG A 52 3.20 -4.25 -8.16
N ASP A 53 2.31 -3.43 -8.70
CA ASP A 53 2.53 -2.70 -9.95
C ASP A 53 3.69 -1.69 -9.83
N GLN A 54 3.95 -1.15 -8.62
CA GLN A 54 5.15 -0.33 -8.35
C GLN A 54 6.45 -1.14 -8.21
N GLY A 55 6.36 -2.47 -8.22
CA GLY A 55 7.49 -3.38 -8.09
C GLY A 55 7.94 -3.64 -6.65
N VAL A 56 7.08 -3.41 -5.66
CA VAL A 56 7.35 -3.85 -4.28
C VAL A 56 7.32 -5.38 -4.25
N ALA A 57 8.34 -6.00 -3.64
CA ALA A 57 8.40 -7.44 -3.52
C ALA A 57 7.28 -7.99 -2.62
N ASP A 58 6.74 -9.17 -2.93
CA ASP A 58 5.61 -9.75 -2.20
C ASP A 58 5.91 -9.99 -0.71
N ASP A 59 7.16 -10.31 -0.35
CA ASP A 59 7.62 -10.45 1.03
C ASP A 59 7.76 -9.12 1.78
N HIS A 60 7.59 -8.00 1.08
CA HIS A 60 7.60 -6.63 1.60
C HIS A 60 6.20 -5.99 1.64
N ILE A 61 5.16 -6.71 1.22
CA ILE A 61 3.77 -6.27 1.29
C ILE A 61 3.04 -7.11 2.35
N LEU A 62 2.74 -6.52 3.49
CA LEU A 62 2.19 -7.24 4.63
C LEU A 62 0.68 -6.96 4.80
N PRO A 63 -0.14 -7.98 5.10
CA PRO A 63 -1.53 -7.76 5.49
C PRO A 63 -1.60 -7.08 6.87
N GLY A 64 -2.52 -6.14 7.02
CA GLY A 64 -2.72 -5.39 8.26
C GLY A 64 -4.19 -5.36 8.69
N ASN A 65 -4.41 -5.52 9.99
CA ASN A 65 -5.75 -5.62 10.60
C ASN A 65 -6.44 -4.24 10.71
N THR A 66 -7.70 -4.23 11.17
CA THR A 66 -8.50 -2.99 11.33
C THR A 66 -7.86 -1.93 12.22
N LYS A 67 -7.15 -2.32 13.28
CA LYS A 67 -6.52 -1.36 14.20
C LYS A 67 -5.35 -0.61 13.55
N ASP A 68 -4.61 -1.29 12.68
CA ASP A 68 -3.36 -0.77 12.12
C ASP A 68 -3.56 -0.19 10.71
N ASN A 69 -4.58 -0.65 9.98
CA ASN A 69 -4.78 -0.36 8.55
C ASN A 69 -6.20 0.12 8.17
N PHE A 70 -7.02 0.51 9.15
CA PHE A 70 -8.29 1.20 8.91
C PHE A 70 -8.35 2.50 9.74
N TRP A 71 -8.19 3.65 9.08
CA TRP A 71 -8.09 4.99 9.68
C TRP A 71 -9.38 5.81 9.51
#